data_AF-A0A8X6M5A8-F1
#
_entry.id   AF-A0A8X6M5A8-F1
#
_cell.length_a   1.000
_cell.length_b   1.000
_cell.length_c   1.000
_cell.angle_alpha   90.00
_cell.angle_beta   90.00
_cell.angle_gamma   90.00
#
_symmetry.space_group_name_H-M   'P 1'
#
loop_
_entity.id
_entity.type
_entity.pdbx_description
1 polymer ?
#
loop_
_entity_poly.entity_id
_entity_poly.type
_entity_poly.pdbx_seq_one_letter_code
_entity_poly.pdbx_strand_id
1 'polypeptide(L)'
;MEQQIAELLRQNQELIRALQIRDNFYNHKITVQFEKFDEENENFDSFIERFETYLDVQNVPIANRAKVFASSLSAKLYQLLKNLLAPDIPSDQTLDKLKDALKKHLTPKPLIIPSRHKFLNRKQNERKGLVHKLPSLEL
;
A
#
# COMPACT_ATOMS: atom_id res chain seq x y z
N MET A 1 -49.13 -18.28 41.64
CA MET A 1 -48.97 -16.90 41.15
C MET A 1 -47.58 -16.36 41.49
N GLU A 2 -47.17 -16.34 42.76
CA GLU A 2 -45.86 -15.80 43.17
C GLU A 2 -44.65 -16.54 42.58
N GLN A 3 -44.69 -17.87 42.46
CA GLN A 3 -43.60 -18.64 41.84
C GLN A 3 -43.40 -18.29 40.35
N GLN A 4 -44.48 -17.98 39.65
CA GLN A 4 -44.45 -17.61 38.24
C GLN A 4 -43.84 -16.21 38.05
N ILE A 5 -44.09 -15.31 39.01
CA ILE A 5 -43.47 -13.97 39.05
C ILE A 5 -41.98 -14.07 39.35
N ALA A 6 -41.58 -14.92 40.30
CA ALA A 6 -40.17 -15.15 40.63
C ALA A 6 -39.38 -15.73 39.43
N GLU A 7 -39.99 -16.67 38.71
CA GLU A 7 -39.40 -17.25 37.50
C GLU A 7 -39.21 -16.21 36.39
N LEU A 8 -40.22 -15.36 36.15
CA LEU A 8 -40.14 -14.28 35.18
C LEU A 8 -39.03 -13.26 35.53
N LEU A 9 -38.90 -12.91 36.80
CA LEU A 9 -37.85 -12.00 37.28
C LEU A 9 -36.47 -12.61 37.08
N ARG A 10 -36.31 -13.92 37.32
CA ARG A 10 -35.07 -14.63 37.08
C ARG A 10 -34.69 -14.64 35.60
N GLN A 11 -35.65 -14.95 34.72
CA GLN A 11 -35.42 -14.93 33.27
C GLN A 11 -35.05 -13.52 32.78
N ASN A 12 -35.70 -12.47 33.30
CA ASN A 12 -35.35 -11.09 32.98
C ASN A 12 -33.93 -10.73 33.44
N GLN A 13 -33.50 -11.19 34.61
CA GLN A 13 -32.12 -11.01 35.09
C GLN A 13 -31.10 -11.71 34.18
N GLU A 14 -31.39 -12.93 33.74
CA GLU A 14 -30.53 -13.68 32.82
C GLU A 14 -30.45 -13.02 31.43
N LEU A 15 -31.57 -12.51 30.91
CA LEU A 15 -31.61 -11.75 29.66
C LEU A 15 -30.78 -10.47 29.75
N ILE A 16 -30.87 -9.71 30.85
CA ILE A 16 -30.07 -8.50 31.06
C ILE A 16 -28.57 -8.84 31.04
N ARG A 17 -28.16 -9.92 31.74
CA ARG A 17 -26.77 -10.38 31.72
C ARG A 17 -26.32 -10.77 30.31
N ALA A 18 -27.14 -11.51 29.56
CA ALA A 18 -26.81 -11.91 28.20
C ALA A 18 -26.64 -10.72 27.25
N LEU A 19 -27.51 -9.71 27.36
CA LEU A 19 -27.41 -8.47 26.59
C LEU A 19 -26.15 -7.68 26.93
N GLN A 20 -25.77 -7.60 28.21
CA GLN A 20 -24.54 -6.94 28.66
C GLN A 20 -23.28 -7.70 28.20
N ILE A 21 -23.27 -9.03 28.29
CA ILE A 21 -22.15 -9.86 27.79
C ILE A 21 -21.98 -9.66 26.28
N ARG A 22 -23.09 -9.65 25.54
CA ARG A 22 -23.10 -9.40 24.10
C ARG A 22 -22.54 -8.02 23.78
N ASP A 23 -23.01 -6.98 24.46
CA ASP A 23 -22.54 -5.60 24.28
C ASP A 23 -21.04 -5.47 24.59
N ASN A 24 -20.57 -6.08 25.68
CA ASN A 24 -19.15 -6.16 26.03
C ASN A 24 -18.30 -6.90 24.98
N PHE A 25 -18.82 -7.95 24.35
CA PHE A 25 -18.13 -8.66 23.27
C PHE A 25 -18.02 -7.82 21.99
N TYR A 26 -19.06 -7.06 21.63
CA TYR A 26 -19.00 -6.10 20.52
C TYR A 26 -18.06 -4.91 20.81
N ASN A 27 -17.99 -4.47 22.08
CA ASN A 27 -17.15 -3.35 22.50
C ASN A 27 -15.70 -3.75 22.82
N HIS A 28 -15.42 -5.03 23.06
CA HIS A 28 -14.05 -5.58 23.04
C HIS A 28 -13.57 -5.77 21.60
N LYS A 29 -13.70 -4.71 20.79
CA LYS A 29 -13.11 -4.63 19.47
C LYS A 29 -11.61 -4.78 19.66
N ILE A 30 -11.04 -5.88 19.18
CA ILE A 30 -9.58 -6.04 19.11
C ILE A 30 -9.06 -4.88 18.27
N THR A 31 -8.52 -3.87 18.95
CA THR A 31 -7.89 -2.72 18.32
C THR A 31 -6.54 -3.18 17.84
N VAL A 32 -6.51 -3.72 16.62
CA VAL A 32 -5.24 -4.02 15.95
C VAL A 32 -4.61 -2.67 15.63
N GLN A 33 -3.42 -2.41 16.14
CA GLN A 33 -2.67 -1.25 15.69
C GLN A 33 -2.09 -1.53 14.31
N PHE A 34 -2.26 -0.60 13.38
CA PHE A 34 -1.70 -0.72 12.05
C PHE A 34 -0.40 0.08 11.96
N GLU A 35 0.69 -0.62 11.67
CA GLU A 35 2.01 0.01 11.51
C GLU A 35 2.06 0.84 10.23
N LYS A 36 2.70 2.02 10.33
CA LYS A 36 2.87 2.93 9.21
C LYS A 36 3.75 2.32 8.13
N PHE A 37 3.59 2.81 6.89
CA PHE A 37 4.45 2.39 5.79
C PHE A 37 5.92 2.71 6.08
N ASP A 38 6.77 1.69 5.89
CA ASP A 38 8.23 1.78 6.00
C ASP A 38 8.86 1.53 4.62
N GLU A 39 9.46 2.58 4.05
CA GLU A 39 10.07 2.55 2.71
C GLU A 39 11.36 1.71 2.66
N GLU A 40 12.01 1.45 3.80
CA GLU A 40 13.27 0.69 3.86
C GLU A 40 13.03 -0.83 3.94
N ASN A 41 11.93 -1.24 4.59
CA ASN A 41 11.66 -2.64 4.92
C ASN A 41 10.45 -3.24 4.18
N GLU A 42 9.58 -2.41 3.57
CA GLU A 42 8.33 -2.86 2.96
C GLU A 42 8.16 -2.25 1.55
N ASN A 43 7.75 -3.10 0.59
CA ASN A 43 7.35 -2.60 -0.72
C ASN A 43 5.89 -2.08 -0.68
N PHE A 44 5.56 -1.13 -1.55
CA PHE A 44 4.25 -0.49 -1.50
C PHE A 44 3.07 -1.44 -1.77
N ASP A 45 3.24 -2.46 -2.60
CA ASP A 45 2.18 -3.44 -2.88
C ASP A 45 1.86 -4.30 -1.64
N SER A 46 2.88 -4.79 -0.92
CA SER A 46 2.72 -5.54 0.34
C SER A 46 2.10 -4.69 1.44
N PHE A 47 2.45 -3.41 1.52
CA PHE A 47 1.78 -2.47 2.43
C PHE A 47 0.28 -2.36 2.15
N ILE A 48 -0.11 -2.27 0.87
CA ILE A 48 -1.53 -2.22 0.48
C ILE A 48 -2.26 -3.50 0.86
N GLU A 49 -1.66 -4.68 0.62
CA GLU A 49 -2.27 -5.97 0.99
C GLU A 49 -2.51 -6.08 2.51
N ARG A 50 -1.51 -5.68 3.31
CA ARG A 50 -1.62 -5.62 4.78
C ARG A 50 -2.69 -4.61 5.21
N PHE A 51 -2.76 -3.47 4.54
CA PHE A 51 -3.76 -2.43 4.82
C PHE A 51 -5.18 -2.87 4.49
N GLU A 52 -5.41 -3.57 3.37
CA GLU A 52 -6.73 -4.11 3.01
C GLU A 52 -7.19 -5.15 4.02
N THR A 53 -6.30 -6.07 4.40
CA THR A 53 -6.55 -7.05 5.46
C THR A 53 -6.96 -6.36 6.77
N TYR A 54 -6.27 -5.27 7.13
CA TYR A 54 -6.60 -4.47 8.30
C TYR A 54 -7.99 -3.84 8.21
N LEU A 55 -8.35 -3.26 7.07
CA LEU A 55 -9.68 -2.66 6.87
C LEU A 55 -10.82 -3.67 7.02
N ASP A 56 -10.61 -4.89 6.55
CA ASP A 56 -11.59 -5.96 6.61
C ASP A 56 -11.73 -6.51 8.04
N VAL A 57 -10.61 -6.76 8.73
CA VAL A 57 -10.63 -7.19 10.14
C VAL A 57 -11.31 -6.14 11.05
N GLN A 58 -11.04 -4.86 10.80
CA GLN A 58 -11.60 -3.75 11.58
C GLN A 58 -13.02 -3.35 11.16
N ASN A 59 -13.58 -3.99 10.12
CA ASN A 59 -14.88 -3.67 9.52
C ASN A 59 -15.04 -2.17 9.24
N VAL A 60 -14.02 -1.55 8.64
CA VAL A 60 -14.00 -0.09 8.41
C VAL A 60 -15.00 0.27 7.31
N PRO A 61 -15.98 1.16 7.58
CA PRO A 61 -16.92 1.63 6.57
C PRO A 61 -16.20 2.29 5.39
N ILE A 62 -16.70 2.08 4.17
CA ILE A 62 -16.09 2.59 2.93
C ILE A 62 -15.82 4.11 3.00
N ALA A 63 -16.76 4.88 3.56
CA ALA A 63 -16.63 6.34 3.74
C ALA A 63 -15.44 6.76 4.64
N ASN A 64 -14.96 5.86 5.50
CA ASN A 64 -13.85 6.13 6.41
C ASN A 64 -12.51 5.56 5.92
N ARG A 65 -12.54 4.65 4.94
CA ARG A 65 -11.32 3.96 4.45
C ARG A 65 -10.25 4.93 3.94
N ALA A 66 -10.65 5.99 3.23
CA ALA A 66 -9.71 7.02 2.75
C ALA A 66 -9.02 7.77 3.90
N LYS A 67 -9.77 8.12 4.95
CA LYS A 67 -9.24 8.82 6.14
C LYS A 67 -8.28 7.91 6.92
N VAL A 68 -8.65 6.64 7.09
CA VAL A 68 -7.79 5.64 7.75
C VAL A 68 -6.50 5.44 6.95
N PHE A 69 -6.60 5.36 5.62
CA PHE A 69 -5.42 5.26 4.75
C PHE A 69 -4.49 6.45 4.90
N ALA A 70 -5.02 7.67 4.80
CA ALA A 70 -4.25 8.89 5.00
C ALA A 70 -3.53 8.92 6.37
N SER A 71 -4.17 8.41 7.43
CA SER A 71 -3.57 8.33 8.77
C SER A 71 -2.48 7.26 8.92
N SER A 72 -2.52 6.21 8.09
CA SER A 72 -1.54 5.11 8.09
C SER A 72 -0.26 5.44 7.34
N LEU A 73 -0.24 6.53 6.56
CA LEU A 73 0.93 6.96 5.82
C LEU A 73 1.98 7.60 6.74
N SER A 74 3.25 7.46 6.36
CA SER A 74 4.31 8.27 6.95
C SER A 74 4.13 9.75 6.58
N ALA A 75 4.68 10.66 7.38
CA ALA A 75 4.54 12.10 7.15
C ALA A 75 5.02 12.52 5.73
N LYS A 76 6.10 11.89 5.26
CA LYS A 76 6.67 12.10 3.91
C LYS A 76 5.67 11.70 2.81
N LEU A 77 5.05 10.52 2.92
CA LEU A 77 4.07 10.06 1.95
C LEU A 77 2.78 10.87 1.98
N TYR A 78 2.33 11.32 3.14
CA TYR A 78 1.15 12.18 3.24
C TYR A 78 1.38 13.54 2.55
N GLN A 79 2.56 14.16 2.73
CA GLN A 79 2.91 15.38 2.00
C GLN A 79 2.98 15.16 0.50
N LEU A 80 3.57 14.05 0.05
CA LEU A 80 3.59 13.68 -1.37
C LEU A 80 2.18 13.53 -1.92
N LEU A 81 1.32 12.79 -1.23
CA LEU A 81 -0.08 12.59 -1.60
C LEU A 81 -0.83 13.92 -1.72
N LYS A 82 -0.63 14.83 -0.77
CA LYS A 82 -1.20 16.18 -0.80
C LYS A 82 -0.74 16.99 -2.02
N ASN A 83 0.55 16.89 -2.38
CA ASN A 83 1.09 17.58 -3.56
C ASN A 83 0.57 16.97 -4.88
N LEU A 84 0.34 15.66 -4.93
CA LEU A 84 -0.18 14.97 -6.11
C LEU A 84 -1.67 15.23 -6.37
N LEU A 85 -2.44 15.48 -5.31
CA LEU A 85 -3.90 15.67 -5.38
C LEU A 85 -4.32 17.15 -5.43
N ALA A 86 -3.39 18.09 -5.32
CA ALA A 86 -3.72 19.52 -5.34
C ALA A 86 -4.54 19.90 -6.60
N PRO A 87 -5.66 20.64 -6.46
CA PRO A 87 -6.14 21.37 -5.27
C PRO A 87 -7.07 20.57 -4.32
N ASP A 88 -7.35 19.29 -4.60
CA ASP A 88 -8.31 18.50 -3.84
C ASP A 88 -7.76 17.99 -2.48
N ILE A 89 -8.67 17.73 -1.53
CA ILE A 89 -8.33 17.22 -0.20
C ILE A 89 -8.27 15.68 -0.24
N PRO A 90 -7.16 15.04 0.16
CA PRO A 90 -7.04 13.58 0.14
C PRO A 90 -8.13 12.84 0.92
N SER A 91 -8.62 13.44 2.01
CA SER A 91 -9.67 12.89 2.88
C SER A 91 -11.07 12.87 2.25
N ASP A 92 -11.28 13.58 1.14
CA ASP A 92 -12.56 13.64 0.41
C ASP A 92 -12.55 12.75 -0.85
N GLN A 93 -11.41 12.13 -1.15
CA GLN A 93 -11.26 11.24 -2.30
C GLN A 93 -11.52 9.78 -1.93
N THR A 94 -11.75 8.96 -2.94
CA THR A 94 -11.89 7.50 -2.75
C THR A 94 -10.53 6.87 -2.44
N LEU A 95 -10.54 5.82 -1.62
CA LEU A 95 -9.34 5.06 -1.28
C LEU A 95 -8.57 4.62 -2.54
N ASP A 96 -9.28 4.18 -3.59
CA ASP A 96 -8.70 3.71 -4.85
C ASP A 96 -7.85 4.78 -5.55
N LYS A 97 -8.37 6.01 -5.65
CA LYS A 97 -7.63 7.15 -6.21
C LYS A 97 -6.35 7.45 -5.44
N LEU A 98 -6.39 7.37 -4.11
CA LEU A 98 -5.21 7.61 -3.27
C LEU A 98 -4.13 6.56 -3.51
N LYS A 99 -4.52 5.28 -3.63
CA LYS A 99 -3.60 4.18 -3.95
C LYS A 99 -2.96 4.37 -5.31
N ASP A 100 -3.76 4.67 -6.34
CA ASP A 100 -3.25 4.84 -7.71
C ASP A 100 -2.25 6.00 -7.82
N ALA A 101 -2.58 7.15 -7.21
CA ALA A 101 -1.69 8.31 -7.19
C ALA A 101 -0.32 8.00 -6.58
N LEU A 102 -0.30 7.29 -5.45
CA LEU A 102 0.95 6.87 -4.80
C LEU A 102 1.67 5.79 -5.60
N LYS A 103 0.96 4.76 -6.09
CA LYS A 103 1.54 3.68 -6.88
C LYS A 103 2.23 4.20 -8.15
N LYS A 104 1.60 5.14 -8.86
CA LYS A 104 2.17 5.78 -10.05
C LYS A 104 3.45 6.56 -9.76
N HIS A 105 3.59 7.10 -8.55
CA HIS A 105 4.77 7.86 -8.15
C HIS A 105 5.89 6.98 -7.58
N LEU A 106 5.53 5.97 -6.77
CA LEU A 106 6.47 5.02 -6.16
C LEU A 106 6.98 3.98 -7.17
N THR A 107 6.19 3.68 -8.20
CA THR A 107 6.61 2.87 -9.35
C THR A 107 6.79 3.79 -10.56
N PRO A 108 7.97 4.41 -10.74
CA PRO A 108 8.22 5.16 -11.95
C PRO A 108 8.03 4.22 -13.14
N LYS A 109 7.12 4.59 -14.06
CA LYS A 109 6.94 3.85 -15.32
C LYS A 109 8.33 3.59 -15.90
N PRO A 110 8.70 2.32 -16.20
CA PRO A 110 9.93 2.08 -16.92
C PRO A 110 9.83 2.87 -18.21
N LEU A 111 10.63 3.94 -18.31
CA LEU A 111 10.84 4.64 -19.55
C LEU A 111 11.43 3.59 -20.47
N ILE A 112 10.61 3.03 -21.35
CA ILE A 112 11.10 2.35 -22.53
C ILE A 112 11.77 3.46 -23.33
N ILE A 113 13.03 3.76 -22.99
CA ILE A 113 13.98 4.27 -23.95
C ILE A 113 14.25 3.03 -24.81
N PRO A 114 13.61 2.87 -25.99
CA PRO A 114 14.05 1.82 -26.89
C PRO A 114 15.54 2.06 -27.08
N SER A 115 16.31 1.01 -26.84
CA SER A 115 17.74 1.02 -26.57
C SER A 115 18.58 1.53 -27.77
N ARG A 116 18.44 2.80 -28.16
CA ARG A 116 19.30 3.43 -29.18
C ARG A 116 20.74 3.58 -28.70
N HIS A 117 20.97 3.60 -27.38
CA HIS A 117 22.32 3.60 -26.81
C HIS A 117 23.04 2.24 -26.87
N LYS A 118 22.34 1.13 -27.14
CA LYS A 118 23.00 -0.19 -27.28
C LYS A 118 23.48 -0.49 -28.71
N PHE A 119 23.14 0.35 -29.70
CA PHE A 119 23.52 0.12 -31.10
C PHE A 119 24.75 0.91 -31.54
N LEU A 120 25.15 1.98 -30.84
CA LEU A 120 26.34 2.76 -31.18
C LEU A 120 27.66 2.23 -30.60
N ASN A 121 27.63 1.22 -29.71
CA ASN A 121 28.84 0.65 -29.09
C ASN A 121 29.24 -0.74 -29.62
N ARG A 122 28.65 -1.22 -30.72
CA ARG A 122 29.09 -2.46 -31.39
C ARG A 122 29.30 -2.24 -32.88
N LYS A 123 30.45 -1.65 -33.22
CA LYS A 123 31.42 -2.07 -34.27
C LYS A 123 32.21 -0.87 -34.78
N GLN A 124 33.14 -0.39 -33.96
CA GLN A 124 34.35 0.25 -34.49
C GLN A 124 35.56 -0.24 -33.70
N ASN A 125 35.75 -1.57 -33.70
CA ASN A 125 37.01 -2.20 -33.36
C ASN A 125 37.03 -3.55 -34.07
N GLU A 126 37.49 -3.55 -35.32
CA GLU A 126 38.27 -4.65 -35.93
C GLU A 126 38.59 -4.31 -37.39
N ARG A 127 39.79 -3.76 -37.60
CA ARG A 127 40.75 -4.15 -38.65
C ARG A 127 41.99 -3.23 -38.59
N LYS A 128 42.74 -3.32 -37.50
CA LYS A 128 44.21 -3.25 -37.58
C LYS A 128 44.67 -4.70 -37.64
N GLY A 129 45.15 -5.13 -38.80
CA GLY A 129 45.66 -6.49 -38.96
C GLY A 129 45.74 -6.99 -40.40
N LEU A 130 46.28 -6.19 -41.34
CA LEU A 130 46.94 -6.74 -42.52
C LEU A 130 48.28 -6.03 -42.66
N VAL A 131 49.23 -6.51 -41.85
CA VAL A 131 50.66 -6.38 -42.09
C VAL A 131 50.94 -7.10 -43.41
N HIS A 132 50.85 -6.39 -44.52
CA HIS A 132 51.50 -6.83 -45.76
C HIS A 132 52.94 -6.34 -45.69
N LYS A 133 53.85 -7.24 -45.31
CA LYS A 133 55.29 -7.10 -45.48
C LYS A 133 55.58 -6.68 -46.91
N LEU A 134 56.04 -5.45 -47.11
CA LEU A 134 56.87 -5.10 -48.26
C LEU A 134 58.31 -5.49 -47.87
N PRO A 135 58.96 -6.43 -48.57
CA PRO A 135 60.36 -6.69 -48.34
C PRO A 135 61.18 -5.55 -48.95
N SER A 136 61.93 -4.85 -48.10
CA SER A 136 63.06 -4.05 -48.57
C SER A 136 64.08 -4.99 -49.21
N LEU A 137 64.48 -4.71 -50.44
CA LEU A 137 65.73 -5.17 -51.01
C LEU A 137 66.34 -4.02 -51.82
N GLU A 138 67.56 -3.70 -51.43
CA GLU A 138 68.45 -2.72 -52.05
C GLU A 138 68.80 -3.12 -53.49
N LEU A 139 68.80 -2.14 -54.40
CA LEU A 139 69.90 -1.74 -55.30
C LEU A 139 69.51 -0.45 -56.03
#